data_AF-A0A2V3V963-F1
#
_entry.id   AF-A0A2V3V963-F1
#
_cell.length_a   1.000
_cell.length_b   1.000
_cell.length_c   1.000
_cell.angle_alpha   90.00
_cell.angle_beta   90.00
_cell.angle_gamma   90.00
#
_symmetry.space_group_name_H-M   'P 1'
#
loop_
_entity.id
_entity.type
_entity.pdbx_description
1 polymer ?
#
loop_
_entity_poly.entity_id
_entity_poly.type
_entity_poly.pdbx_seq_one_letter_code
_entity_poly.pdbx_strand_id
1 'polypeptide(L)'
;MKSQDIVLLLKLMSLEDQIKHGQFDESTISDPFALRSLEGELGISKTEISSSIRCSIACSLAIKSNDRAKVNRRNLIEFVQHGLKYVFPAKRECPEFRVRGGIMGRKDTLYGTAQGTFDS
;
A
#
# COMPACT_ATOMS: atom_id res chain seq x y z
N MET A 1 -2.07 10.29 -1.12
CA MET A 1 -2.15 9.28 -0.06
C MET A 1 -2.48 7.93 -0.66
N LYS A 2 -1.60 6.96 -0.44
CA LYS A 2 -1.85 5.53 -0.70
C LYS A 2 -2.63 4.93 0.47
N SER A 3 -3.26 3.78 0.25
CA SER A 3 -3.91 3.01 1.31
C SER A 3 -2.95 2.63 2.44
N GLN A 4 -1.67 2.40 2.11
CA GLN A 4 -0.61 2.09 3.08
C GLN A 4 -0.29 3.26 4.02
N ASP A 5 -0.48 4.51 3.57
CA ASP A 5 -0.20 5.68 4.40
C ASP A 5 -1.12 5.76 5.62
N ILE A 6 -2.36 5.31 5.43
CA ILE A 6 -3.36 5.26 6.50
C ILE A 6 -2.94 4.27 7.59
N VAL A 7 -2.36 3.12 7.21
CA VAL A 7 -1.89 2.10 8.15
C VAL A 7 -0.76 2.65 9.01
N LEU A 8 0.22 3.33 8.40
CA LEU A 8 1.30 3.98 9.13
C LEU A 8 0.75 5.02 10.12
N LEU A 9 -0.20 5.84 9.69
CA LEU A 9 -0.78 6.89 10.54
C LEU A 9 -1.56 6.33 11.74
N LEU A 10 -2.33 5.26 11.52
CA LEU A 10 -3.04 4.54 12.60
C LEU A 10 -2.05 3.92 13.60
N LYS A 11 -0.94 3.39 13.09
CA LYS A 11 0.11 2.84 13.95
C LYS A 11 0.76 3.92 14.81
N LEU A 12 1.11 5.07 14.23
CA LEU A 12 1.64 6.22 14.97
C LEU A 12 0.65 6.69 16.04
N MET A 13 -0.64 6.75 15.73
CA MET A 13 -1.68 7.10 16.70
C MET A 13 -1.77 6.07 17.84
N SER A 14 -1.66 4.78 17.56
CA SER A 14 -1.64 3.72 18.57
C SER A 14 -0.42 3.83 19.48
N LEU A 15 0.77 4.09 18.92
CA LEU A 15 1.99 4.31 19.70
C LEU A 15 1.90 5.53 20.62
N GLU A 16 1.33 6.64 20.13
CA GLU A 16 1.05 7.80 20.97
C GLU A 16 0.10 7.49 22.13
N ASP A 17 -0.90 6.63 21.88
CA ASP A 17 -1.88 6.25 22.90
C ASP A 17 -1.25 5.37 23.98
N GLN A 18 -0.39 4.42 23.59
CA GLN A 18 0.36 3.57 24.52
C GLN A 18 1.29 4.39 25.43
N ILE A 19 1.93 5.43 24.89
CA ILE A 19 2.76 6.36 25.66
C ILE A 19 1.91 7.19 26.64
N LYS A 20 0.73 7.66 26.22
CA LYS A 20 -0.19 8.39 27.12
C LYS A 20 -0.74 7.52 28.23
N HIS A 21 -0.98 6.24 27.96
CA HIS A 21 -1.46 5.28 28.95
C HIS A 21 -0.35 4.75 29.88
N GLY A 22 0.88 5.27 29.77
CA GLY A 22 1.99 4.88 30.63
C GLY A 22 2.42 3.42 30.46
N GLN A 23 2.03 2.77 29.35
CA GLN A 23 2.41 1.39 29.03
C GLN A 23 3.77 1.30 28.34
N PHE A 24 4.38 2.44 27.99
CA PHE A 24 5.69 2.45 27.36
C PHE A 24 6.77 2.49 28.44
N ASP A 25 7.36 1.34 28.72
CA ASP A 25 8.54 1.24 29.55
C ASP A 25 9.74 1.75 28.72
N GLU A 26 10.28 2.91 29.12
CA GLU A 26 11.46 3.56 28.53
C GLU A 26 12.71 2.65 28.50
N SER A 27 12.64 1.48 29.14
CA SER A 27 13.70 0.47 29.19
C SER A 27 13.89 -0.34 27.89
N THR A 28 12.97 -0.25 26.92
CA THR A 28 13.12 -0.96 25.64
C THR A 28 14.09 -0.21 24.74
N ILE A 29 15.23 -0.84 24.43
CA ILE A 29 16.39 -0.33 23.67
C ILE A 29 16.05 0.28 22.28
N SER A 30 14.81 0.15 21.79
CA SER A 30 14.38 0.62 20.47
C SER A 30 13.27 1.66 20.57
N ASP A 31 13.54 2.86 20.05
CA ASP A 31 12.52 3.88 19.82
C ASP A 31 11.42 3.30 18.89
N PRO A 32 10.16 3.19 19.34
CA PRO A 32 9.05 2.66 18.53
C PRO A 32 8.74 3.54 17.31
N PHE A 33 9.13 4.81 17.32
CA PHE A 33 8.97 5.72 16.19
C PHE A 33 10.14 5.64 15.19
N ALA A 34 11.20 4.89 15.52
CA ALA A 34 12.32 4.71 14.62
C ALA A 34 11.87 3.98 13.35
N LEU A 35 12.44 4.40 12.22
CA LEU A 35 12.19 3.80 10.90
C LEU A 35 12.39 2.28 10.88
N ARG A 36 13.34 1.76 11.67
CA ARG A 36 13.60 0.30 11.76
C ARG A 36 12.51 -0.45 12.52
N SER A 37 12.00 0.10 13.60
CA SER A 37 10.87 -0.47 14.35
C SER A 37 9.63 -0.51 13.46
N LEU A 38 9.34 0.62 12.80
CA LEU A 38 8.21 0.74 11.88
C LEU A 38 8.33 -0.18 10.66
N GLU A 39 9.54 -0.36 10.11
CA GLU A 39 9.80 -1.30 9.01
C GLU A 39 9.54 -2.75 9.45
N GLY A 40 10.03 -3.14 10.62
CA GLY A 40 9.81 -4.50 11.16
C GLY A 40 8.35 -4.80 11.49
N GLU A 41 7.61 -3.82 11.99
CA GLU A 41 6.21 -3.99 12.38
C GLU A 41 5.22 -3.89 11.22
N LEU A 42 5.48 -3.02 10.23
CA LEU A 42 4.57 -2.78 9.12
C LEU A 42 4.97 -3.54 7.84
N GLY A 43 6.21 -4.04 7.77
CA GLY A 43 6.75 -4.64 6.53
C GLY A 43 6.89 -3.63 5.39
N ILE A 44 6.92 -2.33 5.70
CA ILE A 44 7.02 -1.24 4.73
C ILE A 44 8.47 -0.76 4.68
N SER A 45 8.99 -0.47 3.47
CA SER A 45 10.35 0.02 3.32
C SER A 45 10.54 1.41 3.94
N LYS A 46 11.76 1.69 4.40
CA LYS A 46 12.11 2.99 5.03
C LYS A 46 11.80 4.21 4.15
N THR A 47 11.97 4.09 2.84
CA THR A 47 11.70 5.16 1.88
C THR A 47 10.20 5.42 1.75
N GLU A 48 9.40 4.36 1.74
CA GLU A 48 7.95 4.42 1.71
C GLU A 48 7.42 5.02 3.03
N ILE A 49 7.95 4.60 4.19
CA ILE A 49 7.64 5.21 5.51
C ILE A 49 7.93 6.71 5.51
N SER A 50 9.12 7.11 5.05
CA SER A 50 9.51 8.51 5.00
C SER A 50 8.62 9.33 4.06
N SER A 51 8.25 8.75 2.91
CA SER A 51 7.32 9.36 1.96
C SER A 51 5.92 9.50 2.55
N SER A 52 5.48 8.48 3.28
CA SER A 52 4.19 8.44 3.94
C SER A 52 4.06 9.48 5.05
N ILE A 53 5.10 9.67 5.87
CA ILE A 53 5.16 10.74 6.87
C ILE A 53 5.07 12.11 6.19
N ARG A 54 5.82 12.35 5.11
CA ARG A 54 5.74 13.61 4.35
C ARG A 54 4.35 13.84 3.76
N CYS A 55 3.74 12.81 3.19
CA CYS A 55 2.39 12.88 2.63
C CYS A 55 1.35 13.19 3.73
N SER A 56 1.49 12.56 4.89
CA SER A 56 0.63 12.78 6.05
C SER A 56 0.73 14.21 6.60
N ILE A 57 1.94 14.79 6.61
CA ILE A 57 2.14 16.20 6.95
C ILE A 57 1.51 17.12 5.90
N ALA A 58 1.71 16.82 4.61
CA ALA A 58 1.12 17.61 3.53
C ALA A 58 -0.42 17.59 3.55
N CYS A 59 -1.02 16.46 3.94
CA CYS A 59 -2.46 16.32 4.11
C CYS A 59 -2.98 16.85 5.47
N SER A 60 -2.15 17.51 6.28
CA SER A 60 -2.50 18.02 7.62
C SER A 60 -3.02 16.95 8.59
N LEU A 61 -2.71 15.67 8.34
CA LEU A 61 -3.06 14.54 9.22
C LEU A 61 -2.02 14.31 10.31
N ALA A 62 -0.79 14.74 10.08
CA ALA A 62 0.29 14.72 11.05
C ALA A 62 0.96 16.09 11.17
N ILE A 63 1.38 16.45 12.37
CA ILE A 63 2.13 17.66 12.69
C ILE A 63 3.53 17.22 13.10
N LYS A 64 4.55 17.76 12.45
CA LYS A 64 5.95 17.55 12.88
C LYS A 64 6.18 18.37 14.15
N SER A 65 6.30 17.73 15.31
CA SER A 65 6.51 18.41 16.59
C SER A 65 7.85 17.97 17.19
N ASN A 66 8.82 18.89 17.19
CA ASN A 66 10.13 18.90 17.86
C ASN A 66 11.03 17.64 17.86
N ASP A 67 10.63 16.55 17.20
CA ASP A 67 11.42 15.36 16.79
C ASP A 67 10.50 14.16 16.50
N ARG A 68 9.19 14.27 16.79
CA ARG A 68 8.21 13.22 16.57
C ARG A 68 7.10 13.68 15.62
N ALA A 69 6.64 12.77 14.76
CA ALA A 69 5.44 12.98 13.95
C ALA A 69 4.23 12.76 14.85
N LYS A 70 3.51 13.84 15.18
CA LYS A 70 2.31 13.77 16.02
C LYS A 70 1.06 13.71 15.15
N VAL A 71 0.19 12.73 15.36
CA VAL A 71 -1.04 12.58 14.59
C VAL A 71 -2.10 13.56 15.07
N ASN A 72 -2.69 14.30 14.14
CA ASN A 72 -3.84 15.15 14.43
C ASN A 72 -5.11 14.30 14.46
N ARG A 73 -5.52 13.89 15.67
CA ARG A 73 -6.70 13.03 15.88
C ARG A 73 -7.98 13.61 15.28
N ARG A 74 -8.20 14.94 15.32
CA ARG A 74 -9.41 15.56 14.75
C ARG A 74 -9.46 15.36 13.24
N ASN A 75 -8.40 15.77 12.55
CA ASN A 75 -8.32 15.65 11.10
C ASN A 75 -8.34 14.19 10.63
N LEU A 76 -7.76 13.27 11.41
CA LEU A 76 -7.84 11.84 11.12
C LEU A 76 -9.27 11.30 11.25
N ILE A 77 -10.02 11.69 12.28
CA ILE A 77 -11.42 11.27 12.45
C ILE A 77 -12.28 11.80 11.29
N GLU A 78 -12.13 13.07 10.95
CA GLU A 78 -12.83 13.68 9.80
C GLU A 78 -12.47 12.96 8.49
N PHE A 79 -11.19 12.63 8.31
CA PHE A 79 -10.72 11.86 7.16
C PHE A 79 -11.29 10.44 7.14
N VAL A 80 -11.36 9.74 8.27
CA VAL A 80 -11.95 8.39 8.33
C VAL A 80 -13.45 8.45 8.02
N GLN A 81 -14.15 9.45 8.57
CA GLN A 81 -15.59 9.62 8.40
C GLN A 81 -15.99 10.00 6.97
N HIS A 82 -15.21 10.87 6.31
CA HIS A 82 -15.59 11.45 5.01
C HIS A 82 -14.66 11.06 3.86
N GLY A 83 -13.38 10.81 4.14
CA GLY A 83 -12.31 10.59 3.18
C GLY A 83 -11.99 9.13 2.87
N LEU A 84 -12.22 8.20 3.80
CA LEU A 84 -11.80 6.80 3.67
C LEU A 84 -12.39 6.10 2.43
N LYS A 85 -13.65 6.42 2.09
CA LYS A 85 -14.36 5.92 0.90
C LYS A 85 -13.66 6.27 -0.42
N TYR A 86 -12.83 7.31 -0.44
CA TYR A 86 -12.09 7.75 -1.64
C TYR A 86 -10.70 7.11 -1.74
N VAL A 87 -10.13 6.64 -0.63
CA VAL A 87 -8.82 5.94 -0.65
C VAL A 87 -8.97 4.45 -0.91
N PHE A 88 -10.12 3.88 -0.53
CA PHE A 88 -10.48 2.50 -0.85
C PHE A 88 -11.70 2.47 -1.77
N PRO A 89 -11.53 2.69 -3.09
CA PRO A 89 -12.64 2.59 -4.02
C PRO A 89 -13.21 1.16 -4.00
N ALA A 90 -14.50 1.03 -3.67
CA ALA A 90 -15.24 -0.24 -3.57
C ALA A 90 -15.35 -1.01 -4.90
N LYS A 91 -15.02 -0.34 -6.00
CA LYS A 91 -14.77 -0.93 -7.30
C LYS A 91 -13.61 -0.17 -7.90
N ARG A 92 -12.46 -0.82 -8.05
CA ARG A 92 -11.69 -0.54 -9.25
C ARG A 92 -12.58 -1.11 -10.35
N GLU A 93 -13.06 -0.30 -11.30
CA GLU A 93 -13.33 -0.87 -12.61
C GLU A 93 -12.12 -1.73 -12.91
N CYS A 94 -12.28 -3.05 -12.86
CA CYS A 94 -11.27 -3.97 -13.30
C CYS A 94 -11.11 -3.65 -14.78
N PRO A 95 -10.02 -3.01 -15.23
CA PRO A 95 -9.75 -2.98 -16.66
C PRO A 95 -9.47 -4.45 -16.95
N GLU A 96 -10.41 -5.08 -17.63
CA GLU A 96 -10.28 -6.43 -18.17
C GLU A 96 -8.86 -6.53 -18.73
N PHE A 97 -8.03 -7.35 -18.08
CA PHE A 97 -6.64 -7.48 -18.45
C PHE A 97 -6.64 -8.14 -19.83
N ARG A 98 -6.67 -7.33 -20.88
CA ARG A 98 -6.51 -7.77 -22.25
C ARG A 98 -5.08 -8.30 -22.34
N VAL A 99 -4.95 -9.61 -22.16
CA VAL A 99 -3.73 -10.37 -22.43
C VAL A 99 -3.40 -10.17 -23.90
N ARG A 100 -2.61 -9.13 -24.22
CA ARG A 100 -1.76 -9.13 -25.42
C ARG A 100 -0.56 -10.02 -25.13
N GLY A 101 -0.82 -11.31 -25.07
CA GLY A 101 0.17 -12.36 -25.12
C GLY A 101 0.04 -13.06 -26.46
N GLY A 102 0.63 -12.49 -27.51
CA GLY A 102 0.86 -13.21 -28.75
C GLY A 102 1.89 -14.30 -28.49
N ILE A 103 1.42 -15.52 -28.25
CA ILE A 103 2.27 -16.70 -28.26
C ILE A 103 2.34 -17.18 -29.71
N MET A 104 3.52 -16.97 -30.30
CA MET A 104 3.99 -17.68 -31.47
C MET A 104 4.11 -19.16 -31.09
N GLY A 105 3.06 -19.93 -31.36
CA GLY A 105 3.00 -21.38 -31.24
C GLY A 105 2.68 -21.96 -32.61
N ARG A 106 3.58 -22.81 -33.10
CA ARG A 106 3.53 -23.53 -34.37
C ARG A 106 2.12 -24.02 -34.73
N LYS A 107 1.67 -23.70 -35.93
CA LYS A 107 0.55 -24.38 -36.57
C LYS A 107 1.04 -25.72 -37.10
N ASP A 108 1.01 -26.73 -36.26
CA ASP A 108 0.96 -28.11 -36.73
C ASP A 108 -0.50 -28.40 -37.08
N THR A 109 -0.96 -27.82 -38.19
CA THR A 109 -2.28 -28.13 -38.75
C THR A 109 -2.12 -29.29 -39.72
N LEU A 110 -2.35 -30.48 -39.17
CA LEU A 110 -2.77 -31.66 -39.89
C LEU A 110 -3.98 -31.30 -40.76
N TYR A 111 -3.75 -31.06 -42.05
CA TYR A 111 -4.74 -31.33 -43.07
C TYR A 111 -4.25 -32.53 -43.86
N GLY A 112 -4.94 -33.65 -43.64
CA GLY A 112 -4.91 -34.76 -44.57
C GLY A 112 -5.50 -34.29 -45.90
N THR A 113 -4.69 -34.35 -46.95
CA THR A 113 -5.18 -34.44 -48.32
C THR A 113 -4.98 -35.88 -48.74
N ALA A 114 -6.02 -36.68 -48.53
CA ALA A 114 -6.15 -37.95 -49.23
C ALA A 114 -6.62 -37.68 -50.67
N GLN A 115 -6.07 -38.50 -51.57
CA GLN A 115 -6.58 -38.91 -52.89
C GLN A 115 -6.40 -38.04 -54.13
N GLY A 116 -5.89 -38.73 -55.15
CA GLY A 116 -6.29 -38.59 -56.56
C GLY A 116 -5.16 -38.12 -57.47
N THR A 117 -4.30 -39.00 -58.00
CA THR A 117 -4.42 -39.58 -59.37
C THR A 117 -4.77 -38.57 -60.46
N PHE A 118 -3.87 -38.32 -61.42
CA PHE A 118 -4.01 -38.77 -62.82
C PHE A 118 -3.02 -38.02 -63.75
N ASP A 119 -2.15 -38.81 -64.36
CA ASP A 119 -1.53 -38.77 -65.70
C ASP A 119 -1.63 -37.51 -66.59
N SER A 120 -0.49 -37.09 -67.15
CA SER A 120 -0.18 -37.06 -68.60
C SER A 120 1.27 -36.62 -68.85
#